data_AF-A0A7X9ARH9-F1
#
_entry.id   AF-A0A7X9ARH9-F1
#
_cell.length_a   1.000
_cell.length_b   1.000
_cell.length_c   1.000
_cell.angle_alpha   90.00
_cell.angle_beta   90.00
_cell.angle_gamma   90.00
#
_symmetry.space_group_name_H-M   'P 1'
#
loop_
_entity.id
_entity.type
_entity.pdbx_description
1 polymer ?
#
loop_
_entity_poly.entity_id
_entity_poly.type
_entity_poly.pdbx_seq_one_letter_code
_entity_poly.pdbx_strand_id
1 'polypeptide(L)'
;MTLTALERWERQLRQALDKVDAELEAKYGGSFRLRPNRPEQGQTANAKYDGLFSIDAKFSMGYTSQKGPGYIIEMRTASAEPVSDKVRQAMLKDAGIFLAEALKDVFPDREFTLEMDGSHFHLSGDLSLDV
;
A
#
# COMPACT_ATOMS: atom_id res chain seq x y z
N MET A 1 -0.47 24.05 13.53
CA MET A 1 -1.78 23.37 13.58
C MET A 1 -1.54 21.99 14.16
N THR A 2 -2.28 21.61 15.20
CA THR A 2 -2.27 20.24 15.73
C THR A 2 -3.02 19.33 14.76
N LEU A 3 -2.46 18.16 14.47
CA LEU A 3 -3.13 17.16 13.63
C LEU A 3 -4.31 16.57 14.42
N THR A 4 -5.41 16.36 13.72
CA THR A 4 -6.54 15.58 14.22
C THR A 4 -6.15 14.11 14.44
N ALA A 5 -6.96 13.37 15.19
CA ALA A 5 -6.77 11.94 15.38
C ALA A 5 -6.80 11.17 14.04
N LEU A 6 -7.68 11.58 13.12
CA LEU A 6 -7.76 11.01 11.77
C LEU A 6 -6.48 11.26 10.96
N GLU A 7 -6.00 12.50 10.93
CA GLU A 7 -4.78 12.84 10.18
C GLU A 7 -3.55 12.10 10.74
N ARG A 8 -3.46 11.91 12.07
CA ARG A 8 -2.38 11.10 12.67
C ARG A 8 -2.46 9.66 12.20
N TRP A 9 -3.66 9.08 12.24
CA TRP A 9 -3.91 7.71 11.81
C TRP A 9 -3.58 7.51 10.32
N GLU A 10 -4.05 8.41 9.44
CA GLU A 10 -3.78 8.34 8.00
C GLU A 10 -2.30 8.51 7.68
N ARG A 11 -1.58 9.36 8.44
CA ARG A 11 -0.13 9.50 8.30
C ARG A 11 0.62 8.24 8.71
N GLN A 12 0.19 7.58 9.78
CA GLN A 12 0.73 6.29 10.19
C GLN A 12 0.49 5.23 9.11
N LEU A 13 -0.74 5.09 8.62
CA LEU A 13 -1.03 4.20 7.51
C LEU A 13 -0.16 4.54 6.29
N ARG A 14 -0.01 5.82 5.96
CA ARG A 14 0.85 6.25 4.85
C ARG A 14 2.30 5.82 5.03
N GLN A 15 2.86 5.92 6.23
CA GLN A 15 4.21 5.42 6.53
C GLN A 15 4.35 3.92 6.28
N ALA A 16 3.33 3.12 6.65
CA ALA A 16 3.32 1.70 6.35
C ALA A 16 3.32 1.45 4.83
N LEU A 17 2.49 2.18 4.06
CA LEU A 17 2.44 2.04 2.60
C LEU A 17 3.75 2.48 1.93
N ASP A 18 4.37 3.56 2.39
CA ASP A 18 5.66 4.04 1.87
C ASP A 18 6.79 3.03 2.15
N LYS A 19 6.75 2.35 3.31
CA LYS A 19 7.68 1.25 3.62
C LYS A 19 7.50 0.08 2.67
N VAL A 20 6.26 -0.34 2.41
CA VAL A 20 5.97 -1.43 1.45
C VAL A 20 6.43 -1.06 0.04
N ASP A 21 6.20 0.18 -0.39
CA ASP A 21 6.63 0.68 -1.69
C ASP A 21 8.15 0.58 -1.81
N ALA A 22 8.90 1.06 -0.82
CA ALA A 22 10.36 0.98 -0.79
C ALA A 22 10.89 -0.47 -0.86
N GLU A 23 10.28 -1.41 -0.13
CA GLU A 23 10.65 -2.83 -0.15
C GLU A 23 10.40 -3.47 -1.53
N LEU A 24 9.27 -3.13 -2.17
CA LEU A 24 8.96 -3.60 -3.53
C LEU A 24 9.88 -2.99 -4.57
N GLU A 25 10.20 -1.69 -4.47
CA GLU A 25 11.18 -1.03 -5.35
C GLU A 25 12.56 -1.65 -5.22
N ALA A 26 13.02 -1.91 -3.99
CA ALA A 26 14.30 -2.58 -3.75
C ALA A 26 14.35 -3.97 -4.41
N LYS A 27 13.22 -4.68 -4.44
CA LYS A 27 13.11 -6.03 -5.01
C LYS A 27 12.92 -6.05 -6.53
N TYR A 28 12.18 -5.10 -7.08
CA TYR A 28 11.67 -5.16 -8.46
C TYR A 28 11.90 -3.89 -9.30
N GLY A 29 12.22 -2.76 -8.69
CA GLY A 29 12.27 -1.45 -9.36
C GLY A 29 13.22 -1.42 -10.57
N GLY A 30 14.34 -2.16 -10.50
CA GLY A 30 15.28 -2.29 -11.62
C GLY A 30 14.92 -3.35 -12.68
N SER A 31 13.84 -4.12 -12.48
CA SER A 31 13.49 -5.23 -13.38
C SER A 31 12.66 -4.80 -14.59
N PHE A 32 12.11 -3.58 -14.58
CA PHE A 32 11.21 -3.08 -15.61
C PHE A 32 11.58 -1.66 -16.01
N ARG A 33 11.43 -1.35 -17.30
CA ARG A 33 11.55 0.03 -17.75
C ARG A 33 10.32 0.83 -17.28
N LEU A 34 10.56 1.96 -16.64
CA LEU A 34 9.50 2.89 -16.25
C LEU A 34 8.81 3.51 -17.46
N ARG A 35 7.53 3.87 -17.30
CA ARG A 35 6.79 4.66 -18.30
C ARG A 35 7.49 6.01 -18.56
N PRO A 36 7.43 6.57 -19.79
CA PRO A 36 8.22 7.75 -20.17
C PRO A 36 8.10 8.98 -19.26
N ASN A 37 6.94 9.17 -18.62
CA ASN A 37 6.68 10.32 -17.74
C ASN A 37 6.70 9.95 -16.24
N ARG A 38 7.28 8.79 -15.89
CA ARG A 38 7.39 8.33 -14.51
C ARG A 38 8.81 8.66 -13.99
N PRO A 39 8.95 9.51 -12.97
CA PRO A 39 10.24 9.77 -12.32
C PRO A 39 10.80 8.50 -11.67
N GLU A 40 12.12 8.39 -11.56
CA GLU A 40 12.75 7.30 -10.82
C GLU A 40 12.54 7.46 -9.32
N GLN A 41 12.66 6.35 -8.59
CA GLN A 41 12.44 6.32 -7.15
C GLN A 41 13.20 7.44 -6.42
N GLY A 42 12.49 8.19 -5.56
CA GLY A 42 13.07 9.28 -4.77
C GLY A 42 13.22 10.61 -5.50
N GLN A 43 12.78 10.72 -6.76
CA GLN A 43 12.75 12.00 -7.48
C GLN A 43 11.54 12.88 -7.12
N THR A 44 10.56 12.39 -6.35
CA THR A 44 9.43 13.19 -5.86
C THR A 44 9.32 13.17 -4.35
N ALA A 45 8.55 14.11 -3.79
CA ALA A 45 8.28 14.15 -2.35
C ALA A 45 7.31 13.06 -1.87
N ASN A 46 6.71 12.29 -2.78
CA ASN A 46 5.72 11.29 -2.44
C ASN A 46 5.90 10.06 -3.33
N ALA A 47 6.38 8.96 -2.72
CA ALA A 47 6.76 7.71 -3.37
C ALA A 47 5.70 7.17 -4.35
N LYS A 48 4.40 7.40 -4.07
CA LYS A 48 3.31 7.04 -4.99
C LYS A 48 3.47 7.62 -6.41
N TYR A 49 4.21 8.72 -6.58
CA TYR A 49 4.40 9.38 -7.88
C TYR A 49 5.73 9.06 -8.57
N ASP A 50 6.62 8.30 -7.95
CA ASP A 50 7.90 7.87 -8.54
C ASP A 50 8.14 6.37 -8.43
N GLY A 51 9.18 5.87 -9.09
CA GLY A 51 9.49 4.44 -9.10
C GLY A 51 8.54 3.60 -9.96
N LEU A 52 8.71 2.29 -9.87
CA LEU A 52 7.88 1.28 -10.52
C LEU A 52 6.52 1.11 -9.85
N PHE A 53 6.38 1.30 -8.55
CA PHE A 53 5.18 1.01 -7.79
C PHE A 53 4.40 2.26 -7.44
N SER A 54 3.11 2.08 -7.20
CA SER A 54 2.27 3.12 -6.59
C SER A 54 1.31 2.41 -5.67
N ILE A 55 1.49 2.64 -4.37
CA ILE A 55 0.63 2.08 -3.33
C ILE A 55 -0.25 3.17 -2.75
N ASP A 56 -1.55 2.89 -2.69
CA ASP A 56 -2.57 3.81 -2.19
C ASP A 56 -3.58 3.06 -1.34
N ALA A 57 -4.17 3.76 -0.37
CA ALA A 57 -5.27 3.23 0.43
C ALA A 57 -6.49 4.14 0.32
N LYS A 58 -7.67 3.54 0.22
CA LYS A 58 -8.95 4.25 0.18
C LYS A 58 -9.87 3.67 1.23
N PHE A 59 -10.40 4.54 2.09
CA PHE A 59 -11.42 4.12 3.04
C PHE A 59 -12.69 3.68 2.30
N SER A 60 -13.27 2.59 2.76
CA SER A 60 -14.54 2.05 2.30
C SER A 60 -15.42 1.77 3.50
N MET A 61 -16.68 2.19 3.42
CA MET A 61 -17.68 1.88 4.44
C MET A 61 -18.10 0.39 4.42
N GLY A 62 -17.70 -0.36 3.39
CA GLY A 62 -17.93 -1.79 3.32
C GLY A 62 -19.39 -2.20 3.15
N TYR A 63 -20.28 -1.32 2.67
CA TYR A 63 -21.72 -1.63 2.49
C TYR A 63 -21.99 -2.88 1.64
N THR A 64 -21.07 -3.24 0.76
CA THR A 64 -21.14 -4.43 -0.10
C THR A 64 -20.21 -5.55 0.35
N SER A 65 -19.44 -5.34 1.42
CA SER A 65 -18.47 -6.29 1.95
C SER A 65 -19.02 -6.92 3.23
N GLN A 66 -18.88 -8.24 3.37
CA GLN A 66 -19.29 -8.94 4.60
C GLN A 66 -18.43 -8.55 5.83
N LYS A 67 -17.40 -7.72 5.65
CA LYS A 67 -16.37 -7.43 6.65
C LYS A 67 -16.48 -6.04 7.31
N GLY A 68 -17.46 -5.24 6.90
CA GLY A 68 -17.67 -3.90 7.46
C GLY A 68 -16.64 -2.87 6.95
N PRO A 69 -16.47 -1.74 7.66
CA PRO A 69 -15.60 -0.65 7.24
C PRO A 69 -14.13 -1.06 7.22
N GLY A 70 -13.37 -0.48 6.28
CA GLY A 70 -11.99 -0.90 6.02
C GLY A 70 -11.28 0.02 5.04
N TYR A 71 -10.02 -0.31 4.74
CA TYR A 71 -9.26 0.31 3.67
C TYR A 71 -9.05 -0.67 2.53
N ILE A 72 -9.31 -0.23 1.31
CA ILE A 72 -8.92 -0.93 0.11
C ILE A 72 -7.55 -0.40 -0.29
N ILE A 73 -6.56 -1.27 -0.28
CA ILE A 73 -5.17 -0.95 -0.63
C ILE A 73 -4.94 -1.43 -2.06
N GLU A 74 -4.62 -0.49 -2.94
CA GLU A 74 -4.33 -0.74 -4.34
C GLU A 74 -2.84 -0.63 -4.62
N MET A 75 -2.29 -1.61 -5.34
CA MET A 75 -0.94 -1.57 -5.87
C MET A 75 -0.98 -1.50 -7.39
N ARG A 76 -0.28 -0.51 -7.95
CA ARG A 76 -0.15 -0.34 -9.41
C ARG A 76 1.31 -0.38 -9.80
N THR A 77 1.58 -0.81 -11.03
CA THR A 77 2.91 -0.84 -11.63
C THR A 77 2.99 0.15 -12.80
N ALA A 78 4.00 1.01 -12.78
CA ALA A 78 4.31 2.02 -13.79
C ALA A 78 5.31 1.51 -14.83
N SER A 79 5.21 0.24 -15.20
CA SER A 79 6.02 -0.38 -16.25
C SER A 79 5.58 0.07 -17.65
N ALA A 80 6.56 0.32 -18.53
CA ALA A 80 6.36 0.55 -19.96
C ALA A 80 5.96 -0.73 -20.71
N GLU A 81 6.33 -1.88 -20.17
CA GLU A 81 6.09 -3.20 -20.73
C GLU A 81 5.00 -3.95 -19.94
N PRO A 82 4.23 -4.85 -20.59
CA PRO A 82 3.24 -5.65 -19.89
C PRO A 82 3.93 -6.55 -18.85
N VAL A 83 3.45 -6.48 -17.61
CA VAL A 83 3.89 -7.38 -16.53
C VAL A 83 3.07 -8.65 -16.62
N SER A 84 3.73 -9.81 -16.79
CA SER A 84 3.05 -11.10 -16.83
C SER A 84 2.28 -11.38 -15.53
N ASP A 85 1.15 -12.11 -15.62
CA ASP A 85 0.36 -12.49 -14.44
C ASP A 85 1.18 -13.21 -13.37
N LYS A 86 2.12 -14.08 -13.78
CA LYS A 86 3.00 -14.79 -12.84
C LYS A 86 3.84 -13.83 -12.00
N VAL A 87 4.40 -12.80 -12.64
CA VAL A 87 5.20 -11.78 -11.93
C VAL A 87 4.30 -10.88 -11.09
N ARG A 88 3.13 -10.50 -11.61
CA ARG A 88 2.16 -9.70 -10.86
C ARG A 88 1.69 -10.41 -9.59
N GLN A 89 1.42 -11.70 -9.66
CA GLN A 89 1.05 -12.52 -8.50
C GLN A 89 2.19 -12.64 -7.49
N ALA A 90 3.44 -12.73 -7.95
CA ALA A 90 4.60 -12.71 -7.06
C ALA A 90 4.73 -11.36 -6.34
N MET A 91 4.63 -10.25 -7.07
CA MET A 91 4.65 -8.89 -6.50
C MET A 91 3.52 -8.70 -5.48
N LEU A 92 2.29 -9.15 -5.79
CA LEU A 92 1.17 -9.07 -4.85
C LEU A 92 1.41 -9.92 -3.60
N LYS A 93 1.93 -11.13 -3.73
CA LYS A 93 2.25 -11.97 -2.57
C LYS A 93 3.27 -11.29 -1.66
N ASP A 94 4.34 -10.72 -2.23
CA ASP A 94 5.35 -10.01 -1.46
C ASP A 94 4.80 -8.74 -0.83
N ALA A 95 3.99 -7.97 -1.57
CA ALA A 95 3.30 -6.79 -1.04
C ALA A 95 2.45 -7.13 0.19
N GLY A 96 1.74 -8.28 0.17
CA GLY A 96 0.95 -8.73 1.32
C GLY A 96 1.80 -9.05 2.56
N ILE A 97 2.97 -9.67 2.36
CA ILE A 97 3.92 -9.96 3.45
C ILE A 97 4.44 -8.65 4.04
N PHE A 98 4.97 -7.77 3.19
CA PHE A 98 5.53 -6.49 3.63
C PHE A 98 4.48 -5.60 4.28
N LEU A 99 3.24 -5.63 3.79
CA LEU A 99 2.15 -4.85 4.35
C LEU A 99 1.76 -5.35 5.75
N ALA A 100 1.68 -6.67 5.96
CA ALA A 100 1.44 -7.22 7.29
C ALA A 100 2.53 -6.84 8.29
N GLU A 101 3.80 -6.88 7.87
CA GLU A 101 4.94 -6.47 8.70
C GLU A 101 4.93 -4.97 8.99
N ALA A 102 4.69 -4.13 7.97
CA ALA A 102 4.66 -2.68 8.11
C ALA A 102 3.49 -2.20 8.98
N LEU A 103 2.31 -2.84 8.87
CA LEU A 103 1.17 -2.53 9.73
C LEU A 103 1.47 -2.83 11.20
N LYS A 104 2.11 -3.97 11.48
CA LYS A 104 2.49 -4.34 12.85
C LYS A 104 3.54 -3.41 13.46
N ASP A 105 4.47 -2.91 12.64
CA ASP A 105 5.50 -1.95 13.05
C ASP A 105 4.89 -0.60 13.43
N VAL A 106 3.96 -0.09 12.61
CA VAL A 106 3.33 1.22 12.80
C VAL A 106 2.22 1.19 13.86
N PHE A 107 1.51 0.07 13.98
CA PHE A 107 0.38 -0.10 14.88
C PHE A 107 0.55 -1.38 15.74
N PRO A 108 1.48 -1.40 16.70
CA PRO A 108 1.84 -2.61 17.44
C PRO A 108 0.70 -3.13 18.34
N ASP A 109 -0.14 -2.25 18.85
CA ASP A 109 -1.22 -2.57 19.80
C ASP A 109 -2.58 -2.81 19.13
N ARG A 110 -2.61 -2.93 17.79
CA ARG A 110 -3.85 -3.07 17.02
C ARG A 110 -3.87 -4.35 16.22
N GLU A 111 -5.03 -4.97 16.17
CA GLU A 111 -5.25 -6.17 15.36
C GLU A 111 -5.89 -5.80 14.02
N PHE A 112 -5.17 -6.12 12.95
CA PHE A 112 -5.64 -5.95 11.58
C PHE A 112 -5.74 -7.29 10.87
N THR A 113 -6.79 -7.42 10.07
CA THR A 113 -6.95 -8.49 9.08
C THR A 113 -6.69 -7.92 7.70
N LEU A 114 -5.69 -8.49 7.02
CA LEU A 114 -5.34 -8.16 5.65
C LEU A 114 -5.71 -9.31 4.74
N GLU A 115 -6.61 -9.07 3.78
CA GLU A 115 -7.07 -10.07 2.84
C GLU A 115 -6.86 -9.64 1.40
N MET A 116 -6.34 -10.55 0.59
CA MET A 116 -6.15 -10.30 -0.83
C MET A 116 -7.46 -10.56 -1.58
N ASP A 117 -7.98 -9.52 -2.25
CA ASP A 117 -9.16 -9.60 -3.12
C ASP A 117 -8.72 -9.26 -4.56
N GLY A 118 -8.49 -10.31 -5.36
CA GLY A 118 -8.01 -10.18 -6.73
C GLY A 118 -6.63 -9.51 -6.81
N SER A 119 -6.60 -8.21 -7.08
CA SER A 119 -5.36 -7.42 -7.16
C SER A 119 -5.26 -6.28 -6.16
N HIS A 120 -6.12 -6.29 -5.14
CA HIS A 120 -6.13 -5.32 -4.06
C HIS A 120 -6.11 -6.04 -2.73
N PHE A 121 -5.83 -5.31 -1.66
CA PHE A 121 -5.95 -5.83 -0.31
C PHE A 121 -7.07 -5.11 0.43
N HIS A 122 -7.86 -5.87 1.16
CA HIS A 122 -8.80 -5.34 2.11
C HIS A 122 -8.19 -5.38 3.51
N LEU A 123 -7.97 -4.20 4.07
CA LEU A 123 -7.55 -4.01 5.45
C LEU A 123 -8.79 -3.73 6.30
N SER A 124 -9.00 -4.56 7.32
CA SER A 124 -10.10 -4.47 8.29
C SER A 124 -9.58 -4.74 9.70
N GLY A 125 -10.38 -4.47 10.74
CA GLY A 125 -9.97 -4.66 12.14
C GLY A 125 -10.14 -3.39 12.97
N ASP A 126 -9.19 -3.10 13.84
CA ASP A 126 -9.27 -1.92 14.73
C ASP A 126 -8.87 -0.60 14.04
N LEU A 127 -9.89 0.06 13.48
CA LEU A 127 -9.79 1.37 12.81
C LEU A 127 -10.07 2.55 13.76
N SER A 128 -10.07 2.31 15.08
CA SER A 128 -10.38 3.36 16.06
C SER A 128 -9.39 4.51 15.98
N LEU A 129 -9.85 5.73 16.17
CA LEU A 129 -8.97 6.90 16.21
C LEU A 129 -8.53 7.14 17.65
N ASP A 130 -7.22 7.23 17.89
CA ASP A 130 -6.69 7.60 19.21
C ASP A 130 -7.15 9.03 19.55
N VAL A 131 -8.03 9.14 20.54
CA VAL A 131 -8.60 10.40 21.05
C VAL A 131 -7.55 11.31 21.66
#